data_AF-A0A7J4MAI3-F1
#
_entry.id   AF-A0A7J4MAI3-F1
#
_cell.length_a   1.000
_cell.length_b   1.000
_cell.length_c   1.000
_cell.angle_alpha   90.00
_cell.angle_beta   90.00
_cell.angle_gamma   90.00
#
_symmetry.space_group_name_H-M   'P 1'
#
loop_
_entity.id
_entity.type
_entity.pdbx_description
1 polymer ?
#
loop_
_entity_poly.entity_id
_entity_poly.type
_entity_poly.pdbx_seq_one_letter_code
_entity_poly.pdbx_strand_id
1 'polypeptide(L)'
;MEDRPLVIDVVDNGGQWTHREWRMLRYLKVDTRIIENTTPVSELRDLDGLILSGGAARIGLSGELGNCAAFLELDVPVLGICAGHQFMARHYGGDAREAPEPEFGAADITLVDGGGAIFSGTPETQTVWESHNDE
;
A
#
# COMPACT_ATOMS: atom_id res chain seq x y z
N MET A 1 -29.07 -8.94 -1.02
CA MET A 1 -28.04 -8.18 -1.75
C MET A 1 -27.09 -9.24 -2.26
N GLU A 2 -27.03 -9.45 -3.56
CA GLU A 2 -26.14 -10.48 -4.13
C GLU A 2 -24.72 -10.26 -3.62
N ASP A 3 -24.12 -11.34 -3.11
CA ASP A 3 -22.78 -11.38 -2.52
C ASP A 3 -21.75 -11.23 -3.65
N ARG A 4 -21.72 -10.04 -4.28
CA ARG A 4 -20.72 -9.72 -5.28
C ARG A 4 -19.37 -9.66 -4.56
N PRO A 5 -18.31 -10.27 -5.11
CA PRO A 5 -16.98 -10.11 -4.55
C PRO A 5 -16.64 -8.63 -4.38
N LEU A 6 -15.90 -8.30 -3.32
CA LEU A 6 -15.26 -7.00 -3.20
C LEU A 6 -14.37 -6.76 -4.42
N VAL A 7 -14.29 -5.51 -4.83
CA VAL A 7 -13.49 -5.05 -5.95
C VAL A 7 -12.36 -4.18 -5.42
N ILE A 8 -11.12 -4.71 -5.42
CA ILE A 8 -9.95 -3.99 -4.91
C ILE A 8 -8.81 -4.16 -5.90
N ASP A 9 -8.33 -3.07 -6.47
CA ASP A 9 -7.21 -3.09 -7.41
C ASP A 9 -5.90 -2.67 -6.72
N VAL A 10 -4.78 -3.15 -7.29
CA VAL A 10 -3.43 -2.86 -6.80
C VAL A 10 -2.74 -1.94 -7.81
N VAL A 11 -2.34 -0.76 -7.38
CA VAL A 11 -1.54 0.18 -8.16
C VAL A 11 -0.08 -0.25 -8.09
N ASP A 12 0.50 -0.58 -9.24
CA ASP A 12 1.91 -0.93 -9.34
C ASP A 12 2.79 0.31 -9.34
N ASN A 13 3.53 0.50 -8.25
CA ASN A 13 4.54 1.54 -8.10
C ASN A 13 5.95 1.06 -8.50
N GLY A 14 6.05 -0.05 -9.24
CA GLY A 14 7.33 -0.63 -9.68
C GLY A 14 8.03 -1.46 -8.61
N GLY A 15 7.28 -1.91 -7.60
CA GLY A 15 7.78 -2.78 -6.54
C GLY A 15 7.96 -4.23 -7.01
N GLN A 16 8.98 -4.92 -6.50
CA GLN A 16 9.21 -6.34 -6.83
C GLN A 16 8.07 -7.25 -6.31
N TRP A 17 7.26 -6.76 -5.37
CA TRP A 17 6.28 -7.55 -4.62
C TRP A 17 4.81 -7.26 -4.96
N THR A 18 4.50 -6.35 -5.89
CA THR A 18 3.12 -6.01 -6.30
C THR A 18 2.28 -7.26 -6.63
N HIS A 19 2.89 -8.24 -7.32
CA HIS A 19 2.23 -9.50 -7.66
C HIS A 19 1.83 -10.37 -6.44
N ARG A 20 2.47 -10.19 -5.28
CA ARG A 20 2.13 -10.89 -4.03
C ARG A 20 0.91 -10.27 -3.36
N GLU A 21 0.82 -8.94 -3.36
CA GLU A 21 -0.35 -8.19 -2.85
C GLU A 21 -1.60 -8.59 -3.66
N TRP A 22 -1.50 -8.54 -4.99
CA TRP A 22 -2.55 -9.03 -5.90
C TRP A 22 -2.91 -10.50 -5.63
N ARG A 23 -1.92 -11.38 -5.47
CA ARG A 23 -2.16 -12.81 -5.19
C ARG A 23 -2.89 -13.01 -3.85
N MET A 24 -2.58 -12.22 -2.83
CA MET A 24 -3.25 -12.32 -1.53
C MET A 24 -4.74 -11.95 -1.64
N LEU A 25 -5.06 -10.87 -2.35
CA LEU A 25 -6.45 -10.50 -2.65
C LEU A 25 -7.19 -11.62 -3.39
N ARG A 26 -6.55 -12.30 -4.34
CA ARG A 26 -7.12 -13.47 -5.03
C ARG A 26 -7.41 -14.62 -4.08
N TYR A 27 -6.53 -14.91 -3.12
CA TYR A 27 -6.77 -15.93 -2.10
C TYR A 27 -7.94 -15.59 -1.17
N LEU A 28 -8.17 -14.30 -0.92
CA LEU A 28 -9.34 -13.78 -0.21
C LEU A 28 -10.60 -13.71 -1.08
N LYS A 29 -10.56 -14.20 -2.33
CA LYS A 29 -11.67 -14.20 -3.29
C LYS A 29 -12.15 -12.80 -3.70
N VAL A 30 -11.28 -11.80 -3.61
CA VAL A 30 -11.52 -10.44 -4.09
C VAL A 30 -11.36 -10.39 -5.61
N ASP A 31 -12.21 -9.62 -6.30
CA ASP A 31 -12.01 -9.30 -7.71
C ASP A 31 -10.97 -8.18 -7.84
N THR A 32 -9.77 -8.53 -8.32
CA THR A 32 -8.60 -7.67 -8.29
C THR A 32 -7.80 -7.72 -9.59
N ARG A 33 -7.27 -6.56 -9.97
CA ARG A 33 -6.34 -6.36 -11.08
C ARG A 33 -5.13 -5.57 -10.58
N ILE A 34 -4.02 -5.73 -11.29
CA ILE A 34 -2.88 -4.80 -11.17
C ILE A 34 -3.09 -3.73 -12.22
N ILE A 35 -2.98 -2.46 -11.82
CA ILE A 35 -3.05 -1.29 -12.71
C ILE A 35 -1.76 -0.49 -12.60
N GLU A 36 -1.37 0.21 -13.67
CA GLU A 36 -0.17 1.05 -13.66
C GLU A 36 -0.43 2.34 -12.87
N ASN A 37 0.59 2.89 -12.18
CA ASN A 37 0.51 4.22 -11.55
C ASN A 37 0.26 5.37 -12.57
N THR A 38 0.34 5.10 -13.87
CA THR A 38 -0.03 6.04 -14.94
C THR A 38 -1.51 6.01 -15.30
N THR A 39 -2.28 5.05 -14.78
CA THR A 39 -3.71 4.86 -15.11
C THR A 39 -4.51 6.09 -14.69
N PRO A 40 -5.21 6.78 -15.62
CA PRO A 40 -6.06 7.91 -15.26
C PRO A 40 -7.22 7.49 -14.35
N VAL A 41 -7.58 8.33 -13.37
CA VAL A 41 -8.72 8.07 -12.48
C VAL A 41 -10.03 7.80 -13.24
N SER A 42 -10.22 8.46 -14.39
CA SER A 42 -11.39 8.28 -15.25
C SER A 42 -11.50 6.89 -15.89
N GLU A 43 -10.41 6.11 -15.89
CA GLU A 43 -10.38 4.75 -16.43
C GLU A 43 -10.56 3.69 -15.34
N LEU A 44 -10.58 4.10 -14.07
CA LEU A 44 -10.86 3.19 -12.97
C LEU A 44 -12.30 2.69 -13.07
N ARG A 45 -12.47 1.41 -12.77
CA ARG A 45 -13.78 0.79 -12.56
C ARG A 45 -14.35 1.20 -11.20
N ASP A 46 -15.59 0.78 -10.92
CA ASP A 46 -16.15 0.92 -9.57
C ASP A 46 -15.36 0.04 -8.59
N LEU A 47 -14.77 0.67 -7.57
CA LEU A 47 -13.87 0.05 -6.60
C LEU A 47 -14.49 0.11 -5.20
N ASP A 48 -14.31 -0.96 -4.42
CA ASP A 48 -14.58 -0.97 -2.99
C ASP A 48 -13.33 -0.60 -2.16
N GLY A 49 -12.15 -0.51 -2.80
CA GLY A 49 -10.89 -0.08 -2.19
C GLY A 49 -9.71 -0.13 -3.15
N LEU A 50 -8.56 0.37 -2.70
CA LEU A 50 -7.32 0.41 -3.49
C LEU A 50 -6.10 0.07 -2.64
N ILE A 51 -5.12 -0.64 -3.22
CA ILE A 51 -3.79 -0.83 -2.62
C ILE A 51 -2.77 -0.04 -3.43
N LEU A 52 -1.99 0.82 -2.78
CA LEU A 52 -0.79 1.42 -3.34
C LEU A 52 0.39 0.52 -2.97
N SER A 53 0.94 -0.19 -3.96
CA SER A 53 2.02 -1.15 -3.71
C SER A 53 3.28 -0.47 -3.22
N GLY A 54 4.22 -1.28 -2.71
CA GLY A 54 5.62 -0.85 -2.63
C GLY A 54 6.16 -0.40 -4.00
N GLY A 55 7.25 0.34 -4.00
CA GLY A 55 7.84 0.91 -5.20
C GLY A 55 9.34 0.66 -5.29
N ALA A 56 9.93 0.98 -6.43
CA ALA A 56 11.39 1.01 -6.52
C ALA A 56 11.93 2.07 -5.53
N ALA A 57 13.00 1.75 -4.80
CA ALA A 57 13.56 2.61 -3.74
C ALA A 57 13.84 4.07 -4.15
N ARG A 58 13.95 4.36 -5.45
CA ARG A 58 14.16 5.71 -5.98
C ARG A 58 12.89 6.55 -6.10
N ILE A 59 11.71 5.91 -6.20
CA ILE A 59 10.43 6.60 -6.38
C ILE A 59 9.93 7.13 -5.04
N GLY A 60 10.12 6.36 -3.95
CA GLY A 60 9.92 6.83 -2.57
C GLY A 60 10.70 8.12 -2.26
N LEU A 61 11.90 8.29 -2.84
CA LEU A 61 12.78 9.43 -2.60
C LEU A 61 12.66 10.58 -3.62
N SER A 62 12.19 10.33 -4.86
CA SER A 62 12.12 11.36 -5.91
C SER A 62 11.02 12.40 -5.68
N GLY A 63 10.04 12.11 -4.82
CA GLY A 63 8.87 12.96 -4.59
C GLY A 63 7.82 12.88 -5.71
N GLU A 64 8.08 12.10 -6.77
CA GLU A 64 7.11 11.89 -7.84
C GLU A 64 6.03 10.90 -7.38
N LEU A 65 4.85 11.43 -7.10
CA LEU A 65 3.69 10.64 -6.66
C LEU A 65 2.96 9.93 -7.81
N GLY A 66 3.31 10.17 -9.07
CA GLY A 66 2.51 9.69 -10.21
C GLY A 66 1.04 10.09 -10.06
N ASN A 67 0.13 9.15 -10.32
CA ASN A 67 -1.30 9.33 -10.02
C ASN A 67 -1.67 8.94 -8.58
N CYS A 68 -0.73 8.54 -7.71
CA CYS A 68 -1.05 8.22 -6.31
C CYS A 68 -1.74 9.37 -5.58
N ALA A 69 -1.36 10.63 -5.85
CA ALA A 69 -2.06 11.78 -5.27
C ALA A 69 -3.55 11.80 -5.67
N ALA A 70 -3.85 11.55 -6.94
CA ALA A 70 -5.23 11.48 -7.43
C ALA A 70 -5.99 10.26 -6.90
N PHE A 71 -5.29 9.12 -6.70
CA PHE A 71 -5.88 7.93 -6.09
C PHE A 71 -6.23 8.12 -4.61
N LEU A 72 -5.46 8.93 -3.88
CA LEU A 72 -5.73 9.25 -2.46
C LEU A 72 -6.92 10.19 -2.27
N GLU A 73 -7.37 10.87 -3.33
CA GLU A 73 -8.56 11.73 -3.33
C GLU A 73 -9.87 10.97 -3.61
N LEU A 74 -9.79 9.66 -3.89
CA LEU A 74 -10.97 8.81 -4.13
C LEU A 74 -11.76 8.59 -2.83
N ASP A 75 -13.09 8.51 -2.95
CA ASP A 75 -13.99 8.22 -1.82
C ASP A 75 -14.08 6.70 -1.53
N VAL A 76 -12.92 6.05 -1.43
CA VAL A 76 -12.79 4.62 -1.10
C VAL A 76 -11.61 4.41 -0.15
N PRO A 77 -11.59 3.33 0.66
CA PRO A 77 -10.42 3.01 1.49
C PRO A 77 -9.16 2.75 0.65
N VAL A 78 -8.04 3.36 1.05
CA VAL A 78 -6.74 3.17 0.41
C VAL A 78 -5.72 2.63 1.42
N LEU A 79 -5.03 1.55 1.07
CA LEU A 79 -3.92 0.99 1.84
C LEU A 79 -2.60 1.22 1.11
N GLY A 80 -1.68 1.98 1.73
CA GLY A 80 -0.31 2.14 1.24
C GLY A 80 0.65 1.15 1.91
N ILE A 81 1.48 0.47 1.10
CA ILE A 81 2.50 -0.49 1.57
C ILE A 81 3.88 0.04 1.18
N CYS A 82 4.83 0.11 2.13
CA CYS A 82 6.20 0.58 1.89
C CYS A 82 6.18 1.96 1.17
N ALA A 83 6.69 2.08 -0.06
CA ALA A 83 6.65 3.33 -0.82
C ALA A 83 5.22 3.90 -0.98
N GLY A 84 4.20 3.06 -1.14
CA GLY A 84 2.81 3.51 -1.16
C GLY A 84 2.38 4.19 0.15
N HIS A 85 2.90 3.74 1.29
CA HIS A 85 2.69 4.39 2.59
C HIS A 85 3.41 5.75 2.67
N GLN A 86 4.65 5.83 2.17
CA GLN A 86 5.43 7.08 2.14
C GLN A 86 4.79 8.13 1.22
N PHE A 87 4.24 7.71 0.07
CA PHE A 87 3.45 8.58 -0.81
C PHE A 87 2.23 9.15 -0.11
N MET A 88 1.52 8.32 0.64
CA MET A 88 0.38 8.73 1.45
C MET A 88 0.79 9.73 2.54
N ALA A 89 1.88 9.46 3.27
CA ALA A 89 2.40 10.36 4.29
C ALA A 89 2.70 11.76 3.71
N ARG A 90 3.43 11.83 2.59
CA ARG A 90 3.75 13.10 1.92
C ARG A 90 2.52 13.83 1.38
N HIS A 91 1.57 13.09 0.78
CA HIS A 91 0.33 13.69 0.27
C HIS A 91 -0.47 14.41 1.38
N TYR A 92 -0.51 13.83 2.59
CA TYR A 92 -1.20 14.40 3.74
C TYR A 92 -0.35 15.36 4.59
N GLY A 93 0.78 15.84 4.05
CA GLY A 93 1.63 16.86 4.68
C GLY A 93 2.67 16.34 5.68
N GLY A 94 2.83 15.02 5.77
CA GLY A 94 4.00 14.39 6.39
C GLY A 94 5.24 14.48 5.51
N ASP A 95 6.32 13.83 5.94
CA ASP A 95 7.58 13.75 5.20
C ASP A 95 8.10 12.31 5.26
N ALA A 96 8.95 11.95 4.30
CA ALA A 96 9.66 10.67 4.23
C ALA A 96 11.06 10.95 3.69
N ARG A 97 12.09 10.37 4.29
CA ARG A 97 13.50 10.67 3.99
C ARG A 97 14.30 9.39 3.90
N GLU A 98 15.49 9.47 3.31
CA GLU A 98 16.41 8.34 3.33
C GLU A 98 16.78 7.99 4.79
N ALA A 99 16.62 6.71 5.13
CA ALA A 99 16.90 6.22 6.46
C ALA A 99 18.42 6.17 6.67
N PRO A 100 18.93 6.48 7.89
CA PRO A 100 20.35 6.41 8.18
C PRO A 100 20.93 5.00 8.01
N GLU A 101 20.11 3.98 8.31
CA GLU A 101 20.42 2.58 8.13
C GLU A 101 19.26 1.90 7.39
N PRO A 102 19.50 1.28 6.22
CA PRO A 102 18.43 0.58 5.49
C PRO A 102 18.10 -0.75 6.16
N GLU A 103 16.81 -0.99 6.41
CA GLU A 103 16.31 -2.17 7.10
C GLU A 103 15.64 -3.12 6.11
N PHE A 104 16.25 -4.31 5.96
CA PHE A 104 15.76 -5.38 5.13
C PHE A 104 15.69 -6.68 5.92
N GLY A 105 14.49 -7.23 6.06
CA GLY A 105 14.32 -8.58 6.60
C GLY A 105 13.21 -8.69 7.63
N ALA A 106 13.32 -9.74 8.43
CA ALA A 106 12.40 -9.98 9.51
C ALA A 106 12.66 -8.99 10.64
N ALA A 107 11.62 -8.26 11.04
CA ALA A 107 11.64 -7.37 12.19
C ALA A 107 10.50 -7.75 13.13
N ASP A 108 10.75 -7.70 14.43
CA ASP A 108 9.71 -7.91 15.43
C ASP A 108 9.13 -6.54 15.84
N ILE A 109 7.85 -6.34 15.56
CA ILE A 109 7.12 -5.14 15.96
C ILE A 109 6.22 -5.44 17.16
N THR A 110 5.99 -4.41 17.98
CA THR A 110 5.01 -4.43 19.07
C THR A 110 3.95 -3.38 18.80
N LEU A 111 2.69 -3.79 18.82
CA LEU A 111 1.56 -2.91 18.55
C LEU A 111 1.32 -1.95 19.72
N VAL A 112 1.43 -0.65 19.47
CA VAL A 112 1.04 0.39 20.44
C VAL A 112 -0.49 0.49 20.45
N ASP A 113 -1.08 0.45 21.65
CA ASP A 113 -2.53 0.51 21.86
C ASP A 113 -3.34 -0.49 21.01
N GLY A 114 -2.75 -1.67 20.74
CA GLY A 114 -3.36 -2.74 19.93
C GLY A 114 -3.37 -2.49 18.42
N GLY A 115 -2.71 -1.43 17.93
CA GLY A 115 -2.54 -1.17 16.49
C GLY A 115 -3.79 -0.69 15.75
N GLY A 116 -4.91 -0.47 16.46
CA GLY A 116 -6.16 -0.01 15.86
C GLY A 116 -6.88 -1.08 15.01
N ALA A 117 -7.79 -0.63 14.14
CA ALA A 117 -8.72 -1.53 13.44
C ALA A 117 -8.02 -2.50 12.47
N ILE A 118 -6.93 -2.07 11.82
CA ILE A 118 -6.21 -2.89 10.83
C ILE A 118 -5.50 -4.09 11.46
N PHE A 119 -5.12 -4.00 12.74
CA PHE A 119 -4.47 -5.07 13.51
C PHE A 119 -5.45 -5.75 14.49
N SER A 120 -6.75 -5.54 14.33
CA SER A 120 -7.74 -6.17 15.20
C SER A 120 -7.69 -7.71 15.07
N GLY A 121 -7.47 -8.39 16.18
CA GLY A 121 -7.37 -9.85 16.23
C GLY A 121 -6.02 -10.44 15.85
N THR A 122 -4.99 -9.60 15.62
CA THR A 122 -3.60 -10.07 15.47
C THR A 122 -2.86 -10.10 16.82
N PRO A 123 -1.75 -10.84 16.94
CA PRO A 123 -0.91 -10.81 18.13
C PRO A 123 -0.34 -9.42 18.44
N GLU A 124 -0.12 -9.12 19.72
CA GLU A 124 0.49 -7.86 20.18
C GLU A 124 1.93 -7.69 19.68
N THR A 125 2.70 -8.78 19.66
CA THR A 125 4.04 -8.83 19.07
C THR A 125 4.00 -9.74 17.85
N GLN A 126 4.53 -9.27 16.74
CA GLN A 126 4.50 -10.00 15.48
C GLN A 126 5.74 -9.74 14.63
N THR A 127 6.20 -10.78 13.94
CA THR A 127 7.29 -10.68 12.97
C THR A 127 6.73 -10.20 11.64
N VAL A 128 7.22 -9.07 11.17
CA VAL A 128 6.90 -8.48 9.86
C VAL A 128 8.11 -8.58 8.95
N TRP A 129 7.89 -8.35 7.66
CA TRP A 129 8.96 -8.26 6.67
C TRP A 129 9.15 -6.82 6.24
N GLU A 130 10.19 -6.18 6.76
CA GLU A 130 10.55 -4.82 6.41
C GLU A 130 11.45 -4.79 5.18
N SER A 131 11.26 -3.74 4.39
CA SER A 131 11.94 -3.54 3.13
C SER A 131 11.87 -2.06 2.77
N HIS A 132 12.63 -1.22 3.47
CA HIS A 132 12.74 0.20 3.13
C HIS A 132 14.18 0.71 3.29
N ASN A 133 14.53 1.65 2.42
CA ASN A 133 15.78 2.44 2.51
C ASN A 133 15.50 3.83 3.09
N ASP A 134 14.26 4.06 3.52
CA ASP A 134 13.65 5.35 3.76
C ASP A 134 12.60 5.28 4.87
N GLU A 135 12.50 6.32 5.69
CA GLU A 135 11.62 6.46 6.86
C GLU A 135 10.78 7.74 6.80
#